data_AF-A0A9W6Z193-F1
#
_entry.id   AF-A0A9W6Z193-F1
#
_cell.length_a   1.000
_cell.length_b   1.000
_cell.length_c   1.000
_cell.angle_alpha   90.00
_cell.angle_beta   90.00
_cell.angle_gamma   90.00
#
_symmetry.space_group_name_H-M   'P 1'
#
loop_
_entity.id
_entity.type
_entity.pdbx_description
1 polymer ?
#
loop_
_entity_poly.entity_id
_entity_poly.type
_entity_poly.pdbx_seq_one_letter_code
_entity_poly.pdbx_strand_id
1 'polypeptide(L)'
;MNQDQVWRKSGCKNCGSLSHNARDCLEKPRKVAYKYREETTTNKTIHKSDVSDDEDAYVRDDTNDWDAKRDRWRGYDPVNDYDKQLKLMKQEEKKKETEMENEDLDEDELEEMRELGLLDEINKNEKHIKLDNPLASNDGAKLSVRSLDEKARYLEVIKTGEELRFNPKSRVYKDLKEGFLNERGQFIPYLSGEAEKFERLKQFTTSVQHDNREKWELEGNRDKPVTDMSFSAEVSPTALMLSMEQKKKDNELVRKAKRKELLEKYGALGESKE
;
A
#
# COMPACT_ATOMS: atom_id res chain seq x y z
N MET A 1 12.73 -11.09 -53.73
CA MET A 1 13.47 -12.23 -54.30
C MET A 1 12.42 -13.23 -54.76
N ASN A 2 12.25 -13.40 -56.07
CA ASN A 2 11.29 -14.34 -56.64
C ASN A 2 11.82 -15.76 -56.44
N GLN A 3 11.18 -16.53 -55.57
CA GLN A 3 11.40 -17.96 -55.48
C GLN A 3 10.30 -18.64 -56.28
N ASP A 4 10.61 -19.01 -57.52
CA ASP A 4 9.76 -19.92 -58.28
C ASP A 4 9.89 -21.30 -57.63
N GLN A 5 8.89 -21.68 -56.83
CA GLN A 5 8.87 -22.96 -56.14
C GLN A 5 8.51 -24.08 -57.13
N VAL A 6 9.53 -24.69 -57.73
CA VAL A 6 9.37 -25.90 -58.54
C VAL A 6 8.96 -27.06 -57.64
N TRP A 7 7.83 -27.72 -57.95
CA TRP A 7 7.39 -28.93 -57.25
C TRP A 7 8.50 -29.99 -57.13
N ARG A 8 8.88 -30.33 -55.90
CA ARG A 8 9.80 -31.45 -55.61
C ARG A 8 9.00 -32.72 -55.34
N LYS A 9 9.55 -33.88 -55.71
CA LYS A 9 8.90 -35.20 -55.59
C LYS A 9 8.39 -35.54 -54.17
N SER A 10 8.85 -34.85 -53.14
CA SER A 10 8.51 -35.03 -51.73
C SER A 10 7.51 -34.01 -51.15
N GLY A 11 6.94 -33.12 -51.96
CA GLY A 11 5.97 -32.11 -51.47
C GLY A 11 4.55 -32.63 -51.23
N CYS A 12 3.70 -31.76 -50.67
CA CYS A 12 2.28 -31.96 -50.43
C CYS A 12 1.49 -31.96 -51.75
N LYS A 13 0.91 -33.11 -52.12
CA LYS A 13 0.25 -33.29 -53.44
C LYS A 13 -0.97 -32.38 -53.66
N ASN A 14 -1.46 -31.70 -52.64
CA ASN A 14 -2.62 -30.81 -52.70
C ASN A 14 -2.23 -29.33 -52.93
N CYS A 15 -1.36 -28.78 -52.09
CA CYS A 15 -1.01 -27.34 -52.09
C CYS A 15 0.40 -27.01 -52.58
N GLY A 16 1.31 -27.98 -52.66
CA GLY A 16 2.68 -27.75 -53.12
C GLY A 16 3.76 -27.71 -52.03
N SER A 17 3.38 -27.39 -50.78
CA SER A 17 4.35 -27.17 -49.67
C SER A 17 5.21 -28.39 -49.33
N LEU A 18 6.44 -28.15 -48.88
CA LEU A 18 7.39 -29.18 -48.46
C LEU A 18 7.27 -29.55 -46.97
N SER A 19 6.53 -28.78 -46.18
CA SER A 19 6.48 -28.90 -44.71
C SER A 19 5.60 -30.04 -44.20
N HIS A 20 4.64 -30.52 -45.00
CA HIS A 20 3.65 -31.51 -44.58
C HIS A 20 3.20 -32.43 -45.72
N ASN A 21 2.52 -33.53 -45.37
CA ASN A 21 1.96 -34.48 -46.32
C ASN A 21 0.55 -34.06 -46.77
N ALA A 22 0.08 -34.61 -47.90
CA ALA A 22 -1.26 -34.31 -48.44
C ALA A 22 -2.43 -34.66 -47.50
N ARG A 23 -2.23 -35.55 -46.52
CA ARG A 23 -3.26 -35.91 -45.52
C ARG A 23 -3.41 -34.86 -44.42
N ASP A 24 -2.33 -34.16 -44.10
CA ASP A 24 -2.25 -33.16 -43.03
C ASP A 24 -2.34 -31.73 -43.58
N CYS A 25 -2.79 -31.60 -44.84
CA CYS A 25 -2.90 -30.34 -45.54
C CYS A 25 -4.09 -29.54 -45.00
N LEU A 26 -3.83 -28.30 -44.58
CA LEU A 26 -4.86 -27.36 -44.09
C LEU A 26 -5.65 -26.71 -45.23
N GLU A 27 -5.17 -26.81 -46.47
CA GLU A 27 -5.91 -26.33 -47.62
C GLU A 27 -7.04 -27.28 -48.03
N LYS A 28 -8.11 -26.72 -48.60
CA LYS A 28 -9.21 -27.48 -49.18
C LYS A 28 -8.68 -28.56 -50.14
N PRO A 29 -9.09 -29.82 -50.02
CA PRO A 29 -8.63 -30.89 -50.91
C PRO A 29 -9.11 -30.61 -52.34
N ARG A 30 -8.16 -30.57 -53.27
CA ARG A 30 -8.44 -30.23 -54.67
C ARG A 30 -8.39 -31.48 -55.56
N LYS A 31 -9.24 -31.50 -56.60
CA LYS A 31 -9.42 -32.67 -57.49
C LYS A 31 -8.18 -33.00 -58.34
N VAL A 32 -7.47 -31.97 -58.81
CA VAL A 32 -6.21 -32.09 -59.55
C VAL A 32 -5.07 -31.83 -58.59
N ALA A 33 -4.13 -32.78 -58.50
CA ALA A 33 -2.95 -32.66 -57.65
C ALA A 33 -2.03 -31.53 -58.14
N TYR A 34 -1.36 -30.87 -57.20
CA TYR A 34 -0.51 -29.71 -57.43
C TYR A 34 0.54 -29.96 -58.53
N LYS A 35 1.20 -31.12 -58.51
CA LYS A 35 2.14 -31.57 -59.56
C LYS A 35 1.60 -31.38 -61.00
N TYR A 36 0.31 -31.67 -61.22
CA TYR A 36 -0.32 -31.60 -62.54
C TYR A 36 -0.93 -30.22 -62.84
N ARG A 37 -1.00 -29.32 -61.84
CA ARG A 37 -1.38 -27.92 -62.04
C ARG A 37 -0.22 -27.12 -62.60
N GLU A 38 0.97 -27.28 -62.03
CA GLU A 38 2.18 -26.61 -62.52
C GLU A 38 2.47 -26.95 -64.00
N GLU A 39 2.31 -28.22 -64.38
CA GLU A 39 2.58 -28.69 -65.75
C GLU A 39 1.56 -28.21 -66.81
N THR A 40 0.35 -27.78 -66.42
CA THR A 40 -0.70 -27.37 -67.38
C THR A 40 -0.85 -25.86 -67.58
N THR A 41 -0.25 -25.04 -66.72
CA THR A 41 -0.24 -23.56 -66.83
C THR A 41 1.08 -23.04 -67.38
N THR A 42 1.42 -23.38 -68.63
CA THR A 42 2.54 -22.72 -69.33
C THR A 42 2.24 -21.30 -69.80
N ASN A 43 1.03 -20.76 -69.59
CA ASN A 43 0.66 -19.40 -70.02
C ASN A 43 -0.35 -18.67 -69.10
N LYS A 44 -0.47 -19.03 -67.83
CA LYS A 44 -1.16 -18.19 -66.84
C LYS A 44 -0.22 -17.98 -65.68
N THR A 45 0.12 -16.72 -65.44
CA THR A 45 0.83 -16.24 -64.25
C THR A 45 0.13 -16.81 -63.02
N ILE A 46 0.72 -17.84 -62.44
CA ILE A 46 0.33 -18.38 -61.15
C ILE A 46 0.61 -17.24 -60.17
N HIS A 47 -0.45 -16.60 -59.69
CA HIS A 47 -0.29 -15.59 -58.67
C HIS A 47 0.24 -16.28 -57.42
N LYS A 48 1.06 -15.58 -56.63
CA LYS A 48 1.59 -16.07 -55.35
C LYS A 48 0.50 -16.60 -54.39
N SER A 49 -0.77 -16.33 -54.68
CA SER A 49 -1.96 -16.85 -54.01
C SER A 49 -2.32 -18.31 -54.32
N ASP A 50 -1.78 -18.92 -55.38
CA ASP A 50 -2.18 -20.27 -55.84
C ASP A 50 -1.27 -21.38 -55.32
N VAL A 51 -0.05 -21.02 -54.93
CA VAL A 51 0.90 -21.82 -54.16
C VAL A 51 0.71 -21.41 -52.71
N SER A 52 0.52 -22.36 -51.80
CA SER A 52 0.64 -22.03 -50.38
C SER A 52 2.08 -21.54 -50.20
N ASP A 53 2.27 -20.25 -49.90
CA ASP A 53 3.55 -19.80 -49.34
C ASP A 53 3.93 -20.82 -48.26
N ASP A 54 5.19 -21.27 -48.21
CA ASP A 54 5.71 -22.10 -47.12
C ASP A 54 5.68 -21.25 -45.85
N GLU A 55 4.47 -20.95 -45.38
CA GLU A 55 4.15 -20.41 -44.09
C GLU A 55 4.46 -21.56 -43.16
N ASP A 56 5.73 -21.65 -42.76
CA ASP A 56 6.11 -22.36 -41.55
C ASP A 56 5.11 -21.93 -40.50
N ALA A 57 4.19 -22.81 -40.11
CA ALA A 57 3.32 -22.54 -39.00
C ALA A 57 4.25 -22.24 -37.83
N TYR A 58 4.37 -20.97 -37.45
CA TYR A 58 5.27 -20.55 -36.38
C TYR A 58 4.78 -21.19 -35.10
N VAL A 59 5.33 -22.37 -34.80
CA VAL A 59 5.05 -23.10 -33.57
C VAL A 59 5.78 -22.34 -32.47
N ARG A 60 5.03 -21.82 -31.52
CA ARG A 60 5.62 -21.23 -30.32
C ARG A 60 6.28 -22.31 -29.51
N ASP A 61 7.49 -22.04 -29.02
CA ASP A 61 8.27 -22.96 -28.20
C ASP A 61 7.44 -23.67 -27.14
N ASP A 62 7.69 -24.97 -27.00
CA ASP A 62 7.04 -25.81 -26.01
C ASP A 62 7.50 -25.40 -24.61
N THR A 63 6.56 -24.92 -23.80
CA THR A 63 6.79 -24.64 -22.37
C THR A 63 6.40 -25.87 -21.57
N ASN A 64 7.19 -26.29 -20.58
CA ASN A 64 6.81 -27.43 -19.72
C ASN A 64 5.80 -27.05 -18.61
N ASP A 65 5.64 -25.76 -18.32
CA ASP A 65 4.76 -25.27 -17.25
C ASP A 65 3.28 -25.48 -17.58
N TRP A 66 2.52 -25.96 -16.59
CA TRP A 66 1.09 -26.28 -16.75
C TRP A 66 0.26 -25.04 -17.07
N ASP A 67 0.55 -23.91 -16.39
CA ASP A 67 -0.13 -22.64 -16.59
C ASP A 67 0.15 -22.08 -17.98
N ALA A 68 1.42 -22.08 -18.42
CA ALA A 68 1.80 -21.56 -19.74
C ALA A 68 1.17 -22.36 -20.89
N LYS A 69 1.03 -23.70 -20.76
CA LYS A 69 0.34 -24.53 -21.76
C LYS A 69 -1.16 -24.25 -21.85
N ARG A 70 -1.79 -23.86 -20.73
CA ARG A 70 -3.24 -23.64 -20.61
C ARG A 70 -3.64 -22.18 -20.57
N ASP A 71 -2.68 -21.28 -20.74
CA ASP A 71 -2.94 -19.86 -20.74
C ASP A 71 -3.84 -19.51 -21.94
N ARG A 72 -5.06 -19.08 -21.62
CA ARG A 72 -6.06 -18.63 -22.61
C ARG A 72 -5.54 -17.45 -23.43
N TRP A 73 -4.64 -16.66 -22.87
CA TRP A 73 -4.07 -15.49 -23.52
C TRP A 73 -2.77 -15.81 -24.27
N ARG A 74 -2.40 -17.09 -24.42
CA ARG A 74 -1.21 -17.49 -25.17
C ARG A 74 -1.32 -17.08 -26.64
N GLY A 75 -0.56 -16.05 -27.01
CA GLY A 75 -0.58 -15.49 -28.36
C GLY A 75 -1.45 -14.26 -28.56
N TYR A 76 -1.94 -13.68 -27.46
CA TYR A 76 -2.56 -12.37 -27.47
C TYR A 76 -1.56 -11.31 -27.94
N ASP A 77 -1.96 -10.48 -28.91
CA ASP A 77 -1.19 -9.32 -29.33
C ASP A 77 -1.69 -8.08 -28.57
N PRO A 78 -0.90 -7.57 -27.60
CA PRO A 78 -1.33 -6.47 -26.74
C PRO A 78 -1.53 -5.16 -27.49
N VAL A 79 -0.94 -4.99 -28.67
CA VAL A 79 -1.13 -3.77 -29.46
C VAL A 79 -2.42 -3.90 -30.25
N ASN A 80 -2.52 -4.91 -31.13
CA ASN A 80 -3.62 -5.01 -32.08
C ASN A 80 -4.96 -5.39 -31.45
N ASP A 81 -4.97 -6.27 -30.45
CA ASP A 81 -6.22 -6.76 -29.86
C ASP A 81 -6.73 -5.85 -28.74
N TYR A 82 -5.84 -5.21 -27.97
CA TYR A 82 -6.25 -4.21 -26.98
C TYR A 82 -6.76 -2.92 -27.65
N ASP A 83 -6.13 -2.49 -28.74
CA ASP A 83 -6.54 -1.28 -29.47
C ASP A 83 -7.98 -1.36 -29.99
N LYS A 84 -8.46 -2.55 -30.37
CA LYS A 84 -9.86 -2.76 -30.76
C LYS A 84 -10.79 -2.46 -29.59
N GLN A 85 -10.46 -2.95 -28.39
CA GLN A 85 -11.25 -2.70 -27.19
C GLN A 85 -11.20 -1.21 -26.80
N LEU A 86 -10.03 -0.58 -26.86
CA LEU A 86 -9.90 0.86 -26.60
C LEU A 86 -10.76 1.70 -27.57
N LYS A 87 -10.83 1.31 -28.85
CA LYS A 87 -11.69 2.00 -29.83
C LYS A 87 -13.16 1.87 -29.49
N LEU A 88 -13.61 0.70 -29.03
CA LEU A 88 -14.99 0.47 -28.59
C LEU A 88 -15.31 1.31 -27.35
N MET A 89 -14.47 1.27 -26.31
CA MET A 89 -14.64 2.08 -25.11
C MET A 89 -14.72 3.58 -25.42
N LYS A 90 -13.84 4.08 -26.30
CA LYS A 90 -13.87 5.49 -26.75
C LYS A 90 -15.13 5.85 -27.53
N GLN A 91 -15.72 4.91 -28.28
CA GLN A 91 -16.99 5.14 -28.96
C GLN A 91 -18.16 5.18 -27.97
N GLU A 92 -18.13 4.35 -26.93
CA GLU A 92 -19.12 4.37 -25.84
C GLU A 92 -19.03 5.63 -25.00
N GLU A 93 -17.82 6.06 -24.62
CA GLU A 93 -17.58 7.34 -23.93
C GLU A 93 -18.17 8.52 -24.70
N LYS A 94 -17.89 8.61 -26.02
CA LYS A 94 -18.45 9.67 -26.87
C LYS A 94 -19.97 9.66 -26.93
N LYS A 95 -20.60 8.47 -26.97
CA LYS A 95 -22.06 8.36 -26.95
C LYS A 95 -22.63 8.91 -25.64
N LYS A 96 -22.05 8.51 -24.51
CA LYS A 96 -22.44 9.03 -23.19
C LYS A 96 -22.25 10.54 -23.09
N GLU A 97 -21.12 11.08 -23.57
CA GLU A 97 -20.89 12.53 -23.63
C GLU A 97 -21.98 13.25 -24.45
N THR A 98 -22.35 12.72 -25.62
CA THR A 98 -23.42 13.32 -26.43
C THR A 98 -24.80 13.19 -25.81
N GLU A 99 -25.11 12.10 -25.12
CA GLU A 99 -26.39 11.93 -24.40
C GLU A 99 -26.49 12.97 -23.26
N MET A 100 -25.39 13.19 -22.54
CA MET A 100 -25.31 14.16 -21.45
C MET A 100 -25.31 15.63 -21.91
N GLU A 101 -24.75 15.94 -23.09
CA GLU A 101 -24.87 17.28 -23.70
C GLU A 101 -26.32 17.61 -24.09
N ASN A 102 -27.14 16.59 -24.34
CA ASN A 102 -28.56 16.76 -24.65
C ASN A 102 -29.45 16.70 -23.39
N GLU A 103 -28.94 16.22 -22.25
CA GLU A 103 -29.57 16.32 -20.94
C GLU A 103 -29.22 17.68 -20.30
N ASP A 104 -29.89 18.73 -20.78
CA ASP A 104 -29.91 20.01 -20.08
C ASP A 104 -30.61 19.82 -18.73
N LEU A 105 -29.96 20.23 -17.64
CA LEU A 105 -30.61 20.29 -16.33
C LEU A 105 -31.68 21.39 -16.39
N ASP A 106 -32.85 21.12 -15.81
CA ASP A 106 -33.92 22.12 -15.72
C ASP A 106 -33.40 23.37 -14.99
N GLU A 107 -33.79 24.56 -15.46
CA GLU A 107 -33.30 25.85 -14.95
C GLU A 107 -33.56 26.00 -13.44
N ASP A 108 -34.64 25.39 -12.95
CA ASP A 108 -35.02 25.36 -11.54
C ASP A 108 -34.02 24.54 -10.68
N GLU A 109 -33.54 23.38 -11.16
CA GLU A 109 -32.55 22.56 -10.44
C GLU A 109 -31.18 23.24 -10.35
N LEU A 110 -30.83 24.01 -11.39
CA LEU A 110 -29.62 24.82 -11.43
C LEU A 110 -29.65 25.98 -10.42
N GLU A 111 -30.81 26.59 -10.21
CA GLU A 111 -31.01 27.66 -9.24
C GLU A 111 -30.92 27.14 -7.80
N GLU A 112 -31.57 26.01 -7.49
CA GLU A 112 -31.50 25.36 -6.17
C GLU A 112 -30.07 24.95 -5.79
N MET A 113 -29.31 24.35 -6.72
CA MET A 113 -27.91 23.99 -6.45
C MET A 113 -27.01 25.21 -6.26
N ARG A 114 -27.37 26.38 -6.82
CA ARG A 114 -26.61 27.63 -6.65
C ARG A 114 -26.85 28.19 -5.25
N GLU A 115 -28.09 28.14 -4.78
CA GLU A 115 -28.46 28.60 -3.44
C GLU A 115 -27.82 27.74 -2.34
N LEU A 116 -27.66 26.44 -2.59
CA LEU A 116 -26.92 25.52 -1.71
C LEU A 116 -25.39 25.65 -1.80
N GLY A 117 -24.86 26.50 -2.69
CA GLY A 117 -23.42 26.69 -2.88
C GLY A 117 -22.70 25.48 -3.49
N LEU A 118 -23.42 24.51 -4.07
CA LEU A 118 -22.86 23.32 -4.70
C LEU A 118 -22.35 23.58 -6.13
N LEU A 119 -22.71 24.72 -6.73
CA LEU A 119 -22.36 25.03 -8.12
C LEU A 119 -20.88 25.32 -8.36
N ASP A 120 -20.20 25.94 -7.40
CA ASP A 120 -18.79 26.38 -7.54
C ASP A 120 -17.81 25.19 -7.57
N GLU A 121 -18.22 24.02 -7.06
CA GLU A 121 -17.42 22.79 -7.03
C GLU A 121 -17.74 21.85 -8.21
N ILE A 122 -18.85 22.04 -8.92
CA ILE A 122 -19.21 21.18 -10.05
C ILE A 122 -18.48 21.66 -11.30
N ASN A 123 -17.24 21.22 -11.45
CA ASN A 123 -16.66 21.12 -12.79
C ASN A 123 -17.61 20.27 -13.65
N LYS A 124 -17.99 20.74 -14.85
CA LYS A 124 -18.87 19.99 -15.77
C LYS A 124 -18.39 18.55 -16.01
N ASN A 125 -17.07 18.34 -15.93
CA ASN A 125 -16.42 17.04 -16.06
C ASN A 125 -16.66 16.07 -14.87
N GLU A 126 -17.12 16.56 -13.71
CA GLU A 126 -17.38 15.74 -12.51
C GLU A 126 -18.80 15.18 -12.46
N LYS A 127 -19.73 15.67 -13.30
CA LYS A 127 -21.06 15.07 -13.48
C LYS A 127 -20.96 13.61 -13.92
N HIS A 128 -19.94 13.28 -14.72
CA HIS A 128 -19.63 11.92 -15.17
C HIS A 128 -19.32 10.94 -14.02
N ILE A 129 -18.83 11.42 -12.88
CA ILE A 129 -18.33 10.56 -11.78
C ILE A 129 -19.47 10.17 -10.83
N LYS A 130 -20.54 10.99 -10.75
CA LYS A 130 -21.64 10.77 -9.79
C LYS A 130 -22.71 9.78 -10.27
N LEU A 131 -22.97 9.72 -11.58
CA LEU A 131 -24.04 8.89 -12.17
C LEU A 131 -23.74 7.38 -12.12
N ASP A 132 -22.48 7.00 -12.37
CA ASP A 132 -22.04 5.59 -12.37
C ASP A 132 -21.22 5.26 -11.11
N ASN A 133 -21.40 5.97 -9.99
CA ASN A 133 -20.73 5.60 -8.74
C ASN A 133 -21.47 4.43 -8.07
N PRO A 134 -20.93 3.20 -8.06
CA PRO A 134 -21.58 2.07 -7.40
C PRO A 134 -21.66 2.21 -5.87
N LEU A 135 -20.97 3.22 -5.31
CA LEU A 135 -21.05 3.62 -3.89
C LEU A 135 -22.01 4.79 -3.66
N ALA A 136 -22.54 5.44 -4.71
CA ALA A 136 -23.61 6.41 -4.53
C ALA A 136 -24.83 5.71 -3.93
N SER A 137 -25.43 6.36 -2.95
CA SER A 137 -26.45 5.85 -2.04
C SER A 137 -27.71 5.35 -2.75
N ASN A 138 -27.64 4.15 -3.33
CA ASN A 138 -28.82 3.34 -3.52
C ASN A 138 -29.18 2.73 -2.16
N ASP A 139 -30.46 2.70 -1.80
CA ASP A 139 -30.99 2.26 -0.48
C ASP A 139 -30.63 0.80 -0.09
N GLY A 140 -29.87 0.08 -0.92
CA GLY A 140 -29.33 -1.26 -0.66
C GLY A 140 -27.82 -1.41 -0.91
N ALA A 141 -27.08 -0.32 -1.09
CA ALA A 141 -25.63 -0.38 -1.33
C ALA A 141 -24.90 -0.88 -0.07
N LYS A 142 -24.09 -1.93 -0.22
CA LYS A 142 -23.24 -2.45 0.87
C LYS A 142 -22.03 -1.54 1.01
N LEU A 143 -22.14 -0.47 1.79
CA LEU A 143 -21.00 0.39 2.11
C LEU A 143 -19.94 -0.39 2.89
N SER A 144 -18.67 -0.27 2.50
CA SER A 144 -17.56 -0.85 3.24
C SER A 144 -17.38 -0.13 4.57
N VAL A 145 -17.12 -0.87 5.64
CA VAL A 145 -16.81 -0.29 6.97
C VAL A 145 -15.47 0.47 6.98
N ARG A 146 -14.59 0.21 6.00
CA ARG A 146 -13.33 0.94 5.90
C ARG A 146 -13.59 2.35 5.38
N SER A 147 -13.37 3.34 6.24
CA SER A 147 -13.35 4.75 5.84
C SER A 147 -12.24 5.02 4.83
N LEU A 148 -12.57 5.76 3.77
CA LEU A 148 -11.62 6.19 2.72
C LEU A 148 -10.74 7.36 3.17
N ASP A 149 -11.19 8.15 4.16
CA ASP A 149 -10.46 9.31 4.70
C ASP A 149 -9.19 8.90 5.46
N GLU A 150 -9.17 7.70 6.02
CA GLU A 150 -8.04 7.19 6.78
C GLU A 150 -7.11 6.34 5.91
N LYS A 151 -5.84 6.74 5.85
CA LYS A 151 -4.80 5.94 5.23
C LYS A 151 -4.28 4.85 6.18
N ALA A 152 -4.11 3.63 5.69
CA ALA A 152 -3.48 2.59 6.47
C ALA A 152 -1.99 2.88 6.67
N ARG A 153 -1.47 2.67 7.89
CA ARG A 153 -0.08 3.00 8.26
C ARG A 153 0.99 2.37 7.36
N TYR A 154 0.80 1.12 6.93
CA TYR A 154 1.76 0.45 6.04
C TYR A 154 1.87 1.09 4.65
N LEU A 155 0.87 1.87 4.22
CA LEU A 155 0.88 2.61 2.95
C LEU A 155 1.64 3.93 3.05
N GLU A 156 1.96 4.42 4.25
CA GLU A 156 2.73 5.65 4.45
C GLU A 156 4.17 5.48 3.93
N VAL A 157 4.74 4.30 4.14
CA VAL A 157 6.14 3.96 3.86
C VAL A 157 6.43 3.70 2.38
N ILE A 158 5.44 3.25 1.62
CA ILE A 158 5.61 2.88 0.20
C ILE A 158 6.18 4.06 -0.60
N LYS A 159 5.86 5.30 -0.21
CA LYS A 159 6.34 6.51 -0.88
C LYS A 159 7.72 6.96 -0.40
N THR A 160 8.07 6.72 0.86
CA THR A 160 9.32 7.22 1.47
C THR A 160 10.51 6.27 1.22
N GLY A 161 10.25 5.01 0.90
CA GLY A 161 11.30 4.00 0.70
C GLY A 161 11.99 3.57 2.02
N GLU A 162 11.44 3.98 3.16
CA GLU A 162 11.87 3.47 4.46
C GLU A 162 11.52 1.98 4.60
N GLU A 163 12.15 1.31 5.56
CA GLU A 163 11.83 -0.09 5.85
C GLU A 163 10.41 -0.22 6.41
N LEU A 164 9.60 -1.14 5.86
CA LEU A 164 8.24 -1.36 6.34
C LEU A 164 8.24 -2.03 7.73
N ARG A 165 8.02 -1.24 8.77
CA ARG A 165 8.01 -1.69 10.18
C ARG A 165 6.60 -1.87 10.75
N PHE A 166 5.70 -2.41 9.94
CA PHE A 166 4.32 -2.68 10.33
C PHE A 166 4.14 -4.13 10.80
N ASN A 167 3.56 -4.33 11.98
CA ASN A 167 3.17 -5.67 12.43
C ASN A 167 1.69 -5.92 12.07
N PRO A 168 1.38 -6.83 11.12
CA PRO A 168 0.00 -7.06 10.68
C PRO A 168 -0.89 -7.70 11.75
N LYS A 169 -0.31 -8.41 12.73
CA LYS A 169 -1.06 -9.07 13.80
C LYS A 169 -1.58 -8.07 14.82
N SER A 170 -0.69 -7.21 15.34
CA SER A 170 -1.06 -6.19 16.33
C SER A 170 -1.55 -4.89 15.69
N ARG A 171 -1.39 -4.73 14.37
CA ARG A 171 -1.68 -3.49 13.62
C ARG A 171 -0.92 -2.27 14.14
N VAL A 172 0.24 -2.49 14.74
CA VAL A 172 1.11 -1.42 15.26
C VAL A 172 2.19 -1.12 14.23
N TYR A 173 2.32 0.15 13.91
CA TYR A 173 3.46 0.66 13.16
C TYR A 173 4.56 1.05 14.14
N LYS A 174 5.77 0.51 13.95
CA LYS A 174 6.91 0.77 14.84
C LYS A 174 7.68 1.98 14.31
N ASP A 175 7.22 3.18 14.68
CA ASP A 175 7.90 4.42 14.32
C ASP A 175 9.11 4.67 15.24
N LEU A 176 10.31 4.79 14.66
CA LEU A 176 11.54 5.10 15.39
C LEU A 176 11.56 6.50 16.00
N LYS A 177 10.67 7.40 15.57
CA LYS A 177 10.51 8.72 16.19
C LYS A 177 9.78 8.64 17.53
N GLU A 178 8.82 7.73 17.63
CA GLU A 178 7.97 7.56 18.80
C GLU A 178 8.51 6.53 19.78
N GLY A 179 9.51 5.75 19.40
CA GLY A 179 10.10 4.72 20.25
C GLY A 179 11.35 4.11 19.66
N PHE A 180 11.84 3.07 20.31
CA PHE A 180 13.01 2.33 19.86
C PHE A 180 12.76 0.83 19.85
N LEU A 181 13.62 0.11 19.14
CA LEU A 181 13.59 -1.34 19.08
C LEU A 181 14.61 -1.89 20.07
N ASN A 182 14.17 -2.76 20.98
CA ASN A 182 15.06 -3.50 21.86
C ASN A 182 15.88 -4.54 21.07
N GLU A 183 16.94 -5.07 21.69
CA GLU A 183 17.76 -6.17 21.17
C GLU A 183 16.92 -7.41 20.77
N ARG A 184 15.77 -7.61 21.42
CA ARG A 184 14.81 -8.69 21.13
C ARG A 184 13.84 -8.37 19.97
N GLY A 185 14.00 -7.24 19.29
CA GLY A 185 13.10 -6.81 18.21
C GLY A 185 11.72 -6.30 18.67
N GLN A 186 11.56 -6.05 19.97
CA GLN A 186 10.34 -5.49 20.56
C GLN A 186 10.35 -3.97 20.48
N PHE A 187 9.23 -3.36 20.09
CA PHE A 187 9.10 -1.91 20.02
C PHE A 187 8.67 -1.38 21.38
N ILE A 188 9.46 -0.47 21.94
CA ILE A 188 9.13 0.25 23.17
C ILE A 188 8.90 1.72 22.81
N PRO A 189 7.68 2.24 23.02
CA PRO A 189 7.41 3.66 22.83
C PRO A 189 8.13 4.48 23.90
N TYR A 190 8.57 5.68 23.54
CA TYR A 190 9.05 6.66 24.50
C TYR A 190 7.89 7.07 25.41
N LEU A 191 8.15 7.09 26.72
CA LEU A 191 7.18 7.52 27.72
C LEU A 191 6.96 9.03 27.58
N SER A 192 5.71 9.46 27.44
CA SER A 192 5.35 10.88 27.38
C SER A 192 4.19 11.19 28.33
N GLY A 193 4.09 12.47 28.74
CA GLY A 193 2.97 12.98 29.54
C GLY A 193 2.79 12.27 30.89
N GLU A 194 1.66 11.58 31.05
CA GLU A 194 1.28 10.89 32.30
C GLU A 194 2.12 9.64 32.56
N ALA A 195 2.52 8.92 31.50
CA ALA A 195 3.33 7.71 31.64
C ALA A 195 4.71 8.03 32.21
N GLU A 196 5.31 9.15 31.79
CA GLU A 196 6.58 9.62 32.34
C GLU A 196 6.45 10.02 33.81
N LYS A 197 5.36 10.69 34.20
CA LYS A 197 5.09 11.05 35.61
C LYS A 197 4.95 9.80 36.47
N PHE A 198 4.25 8.78 35.97
CA PHE A 198 4.08 7.52 36.66
C PHE A 198 5.41 6.75 36.83
N GLU A 199 6.27 6.76 35.81
CA GLU A 199 7.59 6.15 35.89
C GLU A 199 8.48 6.86 36.92
N ARG A 200 8.45 8.20 36.95
CA ARG A 200 9.11 8.99 38.00
C ARG A 200 8.57 8.65 39.40
N LEU A 201 7.27 8.39 39.51
CA LEU A 201 6.63 7.97 40.76
C LEU A 201 7.18 6.62 41.22
N LYS A 202 7.26 5.63 40.32
CA LYS A 202 7.87 4.31 40.59
C LYS A 202 9.35 4.37 40.96
N GLN A 203 10.12 5.22 40.29
CA GLN A 203 11.53 5.44 40.66
C GLN A 203 11.63 6.01 42.08
N PHE A 204 10.73 6.91 42.44
CA PHE A 204 10.66 7.44 43.80
C PHE A 204 10.31 6.36 44.82
N THR A 205 9.31 5.50 44.58
CA THR A 205 8.97 4.40 45.51
C THR A 205 10.16 3.50 45.76
N THR A 206 10.84 3.13 44.68
CA THR A 206 12.02 2.25 44.71
C THR A 206 13.15 2.88 45.53
N SER A 207 13.38 4.19 45.36
CA SER A 207 14.38 4.92 46.14
C SER A 207 14.08 4.93 47.64
N VAL A 208 12.82 5.19 48.02
CA VAL A 208 12.40 5.24 49.44
C VAL A 208 12.48 3.86 50.07
N GLN A 209 12.07 2.82 49.34
CA GLN A 209 12.15 1.44 49.82
C GLN A 209 13.61 0.97 49.97
N HIS A 210 14.49 1.37 49.05
CA HIS A 210 15.93 1.09 49.16
C HIS A 210 16.53 1.78 50.41
N ASP A 211 16.27 3.07 50.61
CA ASP A 211 16.75 3.82 51.78
C ASP A 211 16.24 3.21 53.10
N ASN A 212 14.98 2.79 53.15
CA ASN A 212 14.40 2.15 54.33
C ASN A 212 15.06 0.78 54.61
N ARG A 213 15.34 0.01 53.56
CA ARG A 213 16.02 -1.28 53.67
C ARG A 213 17.45 -1.12 54.21
N GLU A 214 18.21 -0.15 53.70
CA GLU A 214 19.57 0.13 54.15
C GLU A 214 19.61 0.55 55.63
N LYS A 215 18.69 1.43 56.07
CA LYS A 215 18.55 1.80 57.48
C LYS A 215 18.21 0.61 58.38
N TRP A 216 17.34 -0.28 57.92
CA TRP A 216 16.98 -1.48 58.66
C TRP A 216 18.18 -2.43 58.84
N GLU A 217 19.03 -2.56 57.82
CA GLU A 217 20.27 -3.35 57.89
C GLU A 217 21.31 -2.73 58.85
N LEU A 218 21.45 -1.39 58.85
CA LEU A 218 22.43 -0.68 59.68
C LEU A 218 22.02 -0.54 61.15
N GLU A 219 20.76 -0.18 61.42
CA GLU A 219 20.30 0.10 62.78
C GLU A 219 19.99 -1.19 63.56
N GLY A 220 19.92 -2.35 62.89
CA GLY A 220 19.65 -3.65 63.51
C GLY A 220 18.28 -3.75 64.21
N ASN A 221 17.46 -2.72 64.09
CA ASN A 221 16.24 -2.55 64.85
C ASN A 221 15.07 -3.17 64.08
N ARG A 222 14.64 -4.35 64.51
CA ARG A 222 13.62 -5.17 63.83
C ARG A 222 12.18 -4.72 64.10
N ASP A 223 11.98 -3.68 64.91
CA ASP A 223 10.65 -3.24 65.33
C ASP A 223 9.86 -2.53 64.22
N LYS A 224 10.54 -1.99 63.20
CA LYS A 224 9.88 -1.37 62.03
C LYS A 224 9.90 -2.31 60.83
N PRO A 225 8.77 -2.45 60.09
CA PRO A 225 8.76 -3.23 58.88
C PRO A 225 9.64 -2.59 57.81
N VAL A 226 10.39 -3.41 57.07
CA VAL A 226 11.29 -2.99 55.99
C VAL A 226 10.54 -2.27 54.87
N THR A 227 9.33 -2.74 54.58
CA THR A 227 8.48 -2.21 53.51
C THR A 227 7.31 -1.45 54.08
N ASP A 228 7.15 -0.21 53.66
CA ASP A 228 5.99 0.62 53.99
C ASP A 228 5.03 0.68 52.79
N MET A 229 3.80 0.20 53.02
CA MET A 229 2.75 0.10 52.01
C MET A 229 2.23 1.48 51.55
N SER A 230 2.41 2.51 52.39
CA SER A 230 2.03 3.90 52.08
C SER A 230 2.85 4.53 50.94
N PHE A 231 4.00 3.92 50.63
CA PHE A 231 4.87 4.31 49.52
C PHE A 231 4.72 3.40 48.29
N SER A 232 3.70 2.54 48.24
CA SER A 232 3.41 1.74 47.05
C SER A 232 2.47 2.50 46.11
N ALA A 233 2.89 2.64 44.84
CA ALA A 233 2.08 3.28 43.81
C ALA A 233 0.78 2.53 43.51
N GLU A 234 0.77 1.21 43.72
CA GLU A 234 -0.39 0.35 43.44
C GLU A 234 -1.39 0.36 44.59
N VAL A 235 -0.91 0.49 45.84
CA VAL A 235 -1.77 0.37 47.03
C VAL A 235 -2.25 1.72 47.52
N SER A 236 -1.41 2.76 47.48
CA SER A 236 -1.75 4.08 48.00
C SER A 236 -1.19 5.21 47.10
N PRO A 237 -1.69 5.33 45.86
CA PRO A 237 -1.17 6.28 44.88
C PRO A 237 -1.22 7.74 45.37
N THR A 238 -2.28 8.13 46.09
CA THR A 238 -2.47 9.50 46.58
C THR A 238 -1.47 9.85 47.68
N ALA A 239 -1.25 8.95 48.65
CA ALA A 239 -0.29 9.16 49.73
C ALA A 239 1.13 9.28 49.17
N LEU A 240 1.47 8.43 48.20
CA LEU A 240 2.73 8.47 47.50
C LEU A 240 2.93 9.79 46.75
N MET A 241 1.92 10.27 46.00
CA MET A 241 1.98 11.57 45.31
C MET A 241 2.26 12.72 46.28
N LEU A 242 1.55 12.76 47.41
CA LEU A 242 1.75 13.76 48.46
C LEU A 242 3.16 13.69 49.04
N SER A 243 3.66 12.49 49.33
CA SER A 243 5.01 12.29 49.87
C SER A 243 6.09 12.73 48.87
N MET A 244 5.87 12.49 47.57
CA MET A 244 6.77 12.93 46.51
C MET A 244 6.79 14.46 46.42
N GLU A 245 5.63 15.10 46.54
CA GLU A 245 5.52 16.56 46.55
C GLU A 245 6.19 17.18 47.78
N GLN A 246 6.01 16.58 48.96
CA GLN A 246 6.70 16.98 50.19
C GLN A 246 8.22 16.87 50.02
N LYS A 247 8.75 15.73 49.55
CA LYS A 247 10.19 15.56 49.30
C LYS A 247 10.72 16.57 48.28
N LYS A 248 9.93 16.94 47.27
CA LYS A 248 10.30 18.00 46.31
C LYS A 248 10.43 19.36 46.99
N LYS A 249 9.45 19.74 47.82
CA LYS A 249 9.48 20.99 48.61
C LYS A 249 10.70 21.01 49.54
N ASP A 250 10.97 19.92 50.25
CA ASP A 250 12.11 19.80 51.15
C ASP A 250 13.44 19.91 50.40
N ASN A 251 13.58 19.22 49.26
CA ASN A 251 14.76 19.32 48.41
C ASN A 251 14.97 20.74 47.87
N GLU A 252 13.90 21.46 47.55
CA GLU A 252 13.98 22.86 47.12
C GLU A 252 14.47 23.78 48.24
N LEU A 253 13.97 23.58 49.47
CA LEU A 253 14.44 24.30 50.65
C LEU A 253 15.93 24.03 50.92
N VAL A 254 16.36 22.76 50.86
CA VAL A 254 17.77 22.37 51.01
C VAL A 254 18.63 22.99 49.91
N ARG A 255 18.16 23.00 48.65
CA ARG A 255 18.87 23.67 47.54
C ARG A 255 18.99 25.18 47.75
N LYS A 256 17.93 25.84 48.23
CA LYS A 256 17.95 27.28 48.56
C LYS A 256 18.92 27.58 49.70
N ALA A 257 18.90 26.77 50.77
CA ALA A 257 19.83 26.90 51.89
C ALA A 257 21.29 26.72 51.45
N LYS A 258 21.59 25.64 50.69
CA LYS A 258 22.93 25.40 50.13
C LYS A 258 23.37 26.52 49.18
N ARG A 259 22.46 27.01 48.34
CA ARG A 259 22.73 28.15 47.46
C ARG A 259 23.09 29.40 48.26
N LYS A 260 22.35 29.70 49.33
CA LYS A 260 22.63 30.84 50.22
C LYS A 260 24.01 30.69 50.88
N GLU A 261 24.29 29.52 51.46
CA GLU A 261 25.57 29.20 52.10
C GLU A 261 26.75 29.34 51.11
N LEU A 262 26.58 28.87 49.87
CA LEU A 262 27.60 29.03 48.83
C LEU A 262 27.80 30.50 48.44
N LEU A 263 26.72 31.28 48.29
CA LEU A 263 26.82 32.70 47.96
C LEU A 263 27.51 33.51 49.06
N GLU A 264 27.30 33.16 50.33
CA GLU A 264 28.00 33.73 51.48
C GLU A 264 29.49 33.36 51.46
N LYS A 265 29.83 32.08 51.19
CA LYS A 265 31.23 31.61 51.12
C LYS A 265 32.04 32.24 49.98
N TYR A 266 31.41 32.49 48.83
CA TYR A 266 32.09 33.01 47.63
C TYR A 266 31.87 34.52 47.43
N GLY A 267 31.33 35.23 48.42
CA GLY A 267 31.27 36.70 48.44
C GLY A 267 30.33 37.34 47.42
N ALA A 268 29.44 36.56 46.81
CA ALA A 268 28.48 37.05 45.80
C ALA A 268 27.22 37.69 46.44
N LEU A 269 26.99 37.46 47.74
CA LEU A 269 26.06 38.25 48.56
C LEU A 269 26.80 39.45 49.17
N GLY A 270 27.44 40.26 48.32
CA GLY A 270 28.04 41.52 48.76
C GLY A 270 26.94 42.49 49.15
N GLU A 271 26.89 42.88 50.43
CA GLU A 271 26.23 44.11 50.85
C GLU A 271 26.78 45.24 49.98
N SER A 272 25.94 45.83 49.12
CA SER A 272 26.20 47.15 48.56
C SER A 272 26.19 48.13 49.73
N LYS A 273 27.35 48.28 50.38
CA LYS A 273 27.60 49.37 51.31
C LYS A 273 27.63 50.66 50.48
N GLU A 274 26.71 51.56 50.80
CA GLU A 274 26.76 52.99 50.46
C GLU A 274 28.11 53.60 50.85
#